data_AF-A0A3D3A6P0-F1
#
_entry.id   AF-A0A3D3A6P0-F1
#
_cell.length_a   1.000
_cell.length_b   1.000
_cell.length_c   1.000
_cell.angle_alpha   90.00
_cell.angle_beta   90.00
_cell.angle_gamma   90.00
#
_symmetry.space_group_name_H-M   'P 1'
#
loop_
_entity.id
_entity.type
_entity.pdbx_description
1 polymer ?
#
loop_
_entity_poly.entity_id
_entity_poly.type
_entity_poly.pdbx_seq_one_letter_code
_entity_poly.pdbx_strand_id
1 'polypeptide(L)' 'MKFLVQFLRQWYAVLLAFVCLLYSVGLGLMGQTDEALYSAHWAGTILLFSIAIRQRRTTRS' A
#
# COMPACT_ATOMS: atom_id res chain seq x y z
N MET A 1 10.09 10.85 19.53
CA MET A 1 8.85 11.05 18.71
C MET A 1 9.10 11.55 17.28
N LYS A 2 9.98 12.53 17.02
CA LYS A 2 10.17 13.10 15.66
C LYS A 2 10.54 12.06 14.58
N PHE A 3 11.41 11.10 14.90
CA PHE A 3 11.81 10.03 13.98
C PHE A 3 10.63 9.16 13.53
N LEU A 4 9.79 8.72 14.47
CA LEU A 4 8.65 7.83 14.21
C LEU A 4 7.63 8.49 13.28
N VAL A 5 7.34 9.78 13.49
CA VAL A 5 6.45 10.57 12.63
C VAL A 5 7.05 10.75 11.22
N GLN A 6 8.35 11.02 11.10
CA GLN A 6 9.01 11.14 9.80
C GLN A 6 9.01 9.81 9.04
N PHE A 7 9.27 8.70 9.75
CA PHE A 7 9.21 7.36 9.19
C PHE A 7 7.81 7.06 8.64
N LEU A 8 6.78 7.21 9.46
CA LEU A 8 5.39 6.99 9.03
C LEU A 8 5.02 7.87 7.84
N ARG A 9 5.40 9.14 7.84
CA ARG A 9 5.13 10.05 6.73
C ARG A 9 5.83 9.66 5.43
N GLN A 10 7.03 9.08 5.52
CA GLN A 10 7.78 8.66 4.34
C GLN A 10 7.27 7.32 3.79
N TRP A 11 6.84 6.41 4.67
CA TRP A 11 6.52 5.01 4.35
C TRP A 11 5.02 4.67 4.37
N TYR A 12 4.13 5.62 4.63
CA TYR A 12 2.69 5.38 4.79
C TYR A 12 2.08 4.55 3.65
N ALA A 13 2.47 4.81 2.40
CA ALA A 13 1.95 4.09 1.24
C ALA A 13 2.38 2.62 1.22
N VAL A 14 3.63 2.34 1.60
CA VAL A 14 4.16 0.96 1.68
C VAL A 14 3.49 0.21 2.83
N LEU A 15 3.35 0.86 3.99
CA LEU A 15 2.66 0.26 5.14
C LEU A 15 1.20 -0.06 4.81
N LEU A 16 0.50 0.86 4.13
CA LEU A 16 -0.89 0.65 3.71
C LEU A 16 -1.00 -0.50 2.70
N ALA A 17 -0.14 -0.53 1.68
CA ALA A 17 -0.10 -1.61 0.69
C ALA A 17 0.19 -2.98 1.35
N PHE A 18 1.06 -3.00 2.36
CA PHE A 18 1.37 -4.22 3.12
C PHE A 18 0.17 -4.71 3.93
N VAL A 19 -0.59 -3.81 4.57
CA VAL A 19 -1.83 -4.20 5.27
C VAL A 19 -2.88 -4.74 4.30
N CYS A 20 -3.05 -4.13 3.11
CA CYS A 20 -3.93 -4.66 2.07
C CYS A 20 -3.50 -6.04 1.58
N LEU A 21 -2.20 -6.28 1.43
CA LEU A 21 -1.66 -7.59 1.08
C LEU A 21 -2.00 -8.64 2.15
N LEU A 22 -1.74 -8.33 3.43
CA LEU A 22 -2.07 -9.24 4.53
C LEU A 22 -3.57 -9.54 4.61
N TYR A 23 -4.42 -8.55 4.33
CA TYR A 23 -5.86 -8.74 4.26
C TYR A 23 -6.25 -9.73 3.14
N SER A 24 -5.73 -9.54 1.93
CA SER A 24 -5.98 -10.44 0.79
C SER A 24 -5.49 -11.87 1.07
N VAL A 25 -4.29 -12.03 1.62
CA VAL A 25 -3.76 -13.33 2.03
C VAL A 25 -4.62 -13.95 3.13
N GLY A 26 -5.03 -13.16 4.12
CA GLY A 26 -5.92 -13.61 5.20
C GLY A 26 -7.25 -14.16 4.69
N LEU A 27 -7.89 -13.47 3.73
CA LEU A 27 -9.09 -13.95 3.06
C LEU A 27 -8.86 -15.29 2.35
N GLY A 28 -7.74 -15.42 1.63
CA GLY A 28 -7.38 -16.65 0.96
C GLY A 28 -7.20 -17.83 1.93
N LEU A 29 -6.58 -17.59 3.09
CA LEU A 29 -6.43 -18.59 4.15
C LEU A 29 -7.77 -18.97 4.80
N MET A 30 -8.77 -18.08 4.79
CA MET A 30 -10.13 -18.33 5.27
C MET A 30 -11.03 -19.01 4.22
N GLY A 31 -10.51 -19.31 3.02
CA GLY A 31 -11.27 -19.92 1.92
C GLY A 31 -12.08 -18.92 1.08
N GLN A 32 -11.94 -17.61 1.34
CA GLN A 32 -12.61 -16.52 0.60
C GLN A 32 -11.77 -16.10 -0.60
N THR A 33 -11.67 -16.99 -1.60
CA THR A 33 -10.74 -16.84 -2.73
C THR A 33 -11.12 -15.72 -3.69
N ASP A 34 -12.41 -15.47 -3.90
CA ASP A 34 -12.88 -14.42 -4.81
C ASP A 34 -12.61 -13.03 -4.20
N GLU A 35 -12.85 -12.87 -2.90
CA GLU A 35 -12.53 -11.66 -2.16
C GLU A 35 -11.02 -11.45 -2.03
N ALA A 36 -10.25 -12.54 -1.87
CA ALA A 36 -8.79 -12.49 -1.86
C ALA A 36 -8.27 -11.96 -3.21
N LEU A 37 -8.75 -12.50 -4.32
CA LEU A 37 -8.36 -12.06 -5.67
C LEU A 37 -8.79 -10.61 -5.93
N TYR A 38 -10.04 -10.28 -5.59
CA TYR A 38 -10.55 -8.92 -5.72
C TYR A 38 -9.77 -7.94 -4.84
N SER A 39 -9.28 -8.32 -3.68
CA SER A 39 -8.53 -7.41 -2.80
C SER A 39 -7.03 -7.33 -3.09
N ALA A 40 -6.46 -8.31 -3.80
CA ALA A 40 -5.02 -8.38 -4.06
C ALA A 40 -4.49 -7.18 -4.87
N HIS A 41 -5.29 -6.64 -5.80
CA HIS A 41 -4.86 -5.55 -6.67
C HIS A 41 -4.63 -4.21 -5.95
N TRP A 42 -5.27 -4.00 -4.78
CA TRP A 42 -5.17 -2.74 -4.04
C TRP A 42 -3.75 -2.43 -3.59
N ALA A 43 -2.97 -3.45 -3.22
CA ALA A 43 -1.57 -3.26 -2.85
C ALA A 43 -0.76 -2.65 -4.01
N GLY A 44 -0.96 -3.16 -5.22
CA GLY A 44 -0.30 -2.65 -6.43
C GLY A 44 -0.75 -1.24 -6.80
N THR A 45 -2.06 -0.95 -6.76
CA THR A 45 -2.58 0.38 -7.13
C THR A 45 -2.15 1.46 -6.13
N ILE A 46 -2.15 1.17 -4.82
CA ILE A 46 -1.62 2.09 -3.79
C ILE A 46 -0.16 2.47 -4.10
N LEU A 47 0.68 1.47 -4.41
CA LEU A 47 2.09 1.73 -4.72
C LEU A 47 2.24 2.54 -6.01
N LEU A 48 1.52 2.17 -7.07
CA LEU A 48 1.55 2.91 -8.35
C LEU A 48 1.13 4.37 -8.18
N PHE A 49 0.01 4.63 -7.50
CA PHE A 49 -0.42 6.00 -7.23
C PHE A 49 0.56 6.75 -6.33
N SER A 50 1.16 6.08 -5.34
CA SER A 50 2.18 6.70 -4.49
C SER A 50 3.42 7.13 -5.28
N ILE A 51 3.83 6.33 -6.27
CA ILE A 51 4.94 6.63 -7.18
C ILE A 51 4.55 7.79 -8.09
N ALA A 52 3.37 7.75 -8.72
CA ALA A 52 2.90 8.82 -9.61
C ALA A 52 2.83 10.18 -8.88
N ILE A 53 2.33 10.20 -7.65
CA ILE A 53 2.31 11.41 -6.80
C ILE A 53 3.73 11.88 -6.50
N ARG A 54 4.65 10.96 -6.15
CA ARG A 54 6.04 11.32 -5.82
C ARG A 54 6.77 11.86 -7.05
N GLN A 55 6.58 11.26 -8.22
CA GLN A 55 7.10 11.75 -9.50
C GLN A 55 6.61 13.17 -9.77
N ARG A 56 5.31 13.46 -9.62
CA ARG A 56 4.76 14.81 -9.81
C ARG A 56 5.32 15.86 -8.84
N ARG A 57 5.73 15.46 -7.64
CA ARG A 57 6.37 16.36 -6.66
C ARG A 57 7.84 16.61 -6.97
N THR A 58 8.55 15.62 -7.51
CA THR A 58 9.98 15.72 -7.84
C THR A 58 10.24 16.37 -9.20
N THR A 59 9.41 16.14 -10.22
CA THR A 59 9.59 16.70 -11.59
C THR A 59 9.41 18.22 -11.67
N ARG A 60 8.97 18.88 -10.60
CA ARG A 60 8.80 20.35 -10.54
C ARG A 60 10.00 21.10 -9.91
N SER A 61 11.18 20.49 -9.79
CA SER A 61 12.41 21.18 -9.37
C SER A 61 13.31 21.51 -10.55
#